data_AF-A0ABD2WUJ5-F1
#
_entry.id   AF-A0ABD2WUJ5-F1
#
_cell.length_a   1.000
_cell.length_b   1.000
_cell.length_c   1.000
_cell.angle_alpha   90.00
_cell.angle_beta   90.00
_cell.angle_gamma   90.00
#
_symmetry.space_group_name_H-M   'P 1'
#
loop_
_entity.id
_entity.type
_entity.pdbx_description
1 polymer ?
#
loop_
_entity_poly.entity_id
_entity_poly.type
_entity_poly.pdbx_seq_one_letter_code
_entity_poly.pdbx_strand_id
1 'polypeptide(L)'
;MMANAVVPPGPTEEMATRLMAAITSACDAFMAKSSGRRRRCVVYWWTNEIADLRHSCLRARRLAQRARGQPNEDACRASYASARRLLHAAIKTSRLDAGKHHQAHARGCFLRSLSHFKTERRKNGQKGKIRRCGSKKTPPHPSLHEAHNANPSNPVK
;
A
#
# COMPACT_ATOMS: atom_id res chain seq x y z
N MET A 1 2.53 26.47 15.32
CA MET A 1 1.70 27.39 16.11
C MET A 1 0.37 27.51 15.40
N MET A 2 -0.67 26.84 15.89
CA MET A 2 -2.01 26.95 15.30
C MET A 2 -2.63 28.26 15.80
N ALA A 3 -3.01 29.15 14.88
CA ALA A 3 -3.70 30.38 15.22
C ALA A 3 -5.03 30.00 15.89
N ASN A 4 -5.13 30.26 17.19
CA ASN A 4 -6.38 30.12 17.91
C ASN A 4 -7.28 31.26 17.42
N ALA A 5 -8.24 30.95 16.55
CA ALA A 5 -9.17 31.93 16.03
C ALA A 5 -10.12 32.36 17.16
N VAL A 6 -9.67 33.34 17.94
CA VAL A 6 -10.52 34.06 18.89
C VAL A 6 -11.62 34.71 18.06
N VAL A 7 -12.85 34.22 18.22
CA VAL A 7 -13.99 34.77 17.50
C VAL A 7 -14.23 36.19 18.05
N PRO A 8 -14.12 37.25 17.23
CA PRO A 8 -14.33 38.61 17.71
C PRO A 8 -15.81 38.82 18.04
N PRO A 9 -16.15 39.63 19.06
CA PRO A 9 -17.53 39.82 19.50
C PRO A 9 -18.40 40.46 18.40
N GLY A 10 -19.63 39.94 18.25
CA GLY A 10 -20.62 40.39 17.26
C GLY A 10 -22.01 39.81 17.59
N PRO A 11 -23.05 40.13 16.79
CA PRO A 11 -24.40 39.58 16.97
C PRO A 11 -24.36 38.05 17.05
N THR A 12 -25.15 37.46 17.94
CA THR A 12 -25.11 36.01 18.25
C THR A 12 -25.30 35.14 17.01
N GLU A 13 -26.11 35.57 16.05
CA GLU A 13 -26.36 34.88 14.78
C GLU A 13 -25.12 34.86 13.86
N GLU A 14 -24.36 35.96 13.83
CA GLU A 14 -23.14 36.06 13.03
C GLU A 14 -22.01 35.18 13.61
N MET A 15 -21.98 35.05 14.94
CA MET A 15 -21.03 34.17 15.63
C MET A 15 -21.33 32.69 15.35
N ALA A 16 -22.60 32.31 15.44
CA ALA A 16 -23.05 30.94 15.19
C ALA A 16 -22.78 30.50 13.74
N THR A 17 -23.08 31.37 12.76
CA THR A 17 -22.83 31.09 11.35
C THR A 17 -21.34 30.93 11.03
N ARG A 18 -20.48 31.80 11.59
CA ARG A 18 -19.02 31.69 11.41
C ARG A 18 -18.44 30.43 12.04
N LEU A 19 -18.93 30.03 13.22
CA LEU A 19 -18.53 28.78 13.87
C LEU A 19 -18.93 27.56 13.02
N MET A 20 -20.18 27.53 12.54
CA MET A 20 -20.67 26.44 11.70
C MET A 20 -19.88 26.34 10.38
N ALA A 21 -19.53 27.47 9.76
CA ALA A 21 -18.69 27.50 8.57
C ALA A 21 -17.27 26.98 8.84
N ALA A 22 -16.66 27.34 9.98
CA ALA A 22 -15.34 26.87 10.38
C ALA A 22 -15.33 25.35 10.63
N ILE A 23 -16.35 24.82 11.33
CA ILE A 23 -16.52 23.39 11.57
C ILE A 23 -16.71 22.65 10.25
N THR A 24 -17.60 23.14 9.38
CA THR A 24 -17.89 22.52 8.08
C THR A 24 -16.62 22.48 7.21
N SER A 25 -15.89 23.58 7.11
CA SER A 25 -14.63 23.67 6.38
C SER A 25 -13.57 22.71 6.92
N ALA A 26 -13.42 22.61 8.25
CA ALA A 26 -12.53 21.65 8.87
C ALA A 26 -12.94 20.21 8.53
N CYS A 27 -14.24 19.89 8.65
CA CYS A 27 -14.78 18.58 8.31
C CYS A 27 -14.56 18.23 6.83
N ASP A 28 -14.80 19.15 5.90
CA ASP A 28 -14.57 18.93 4.47
C ASP A 28 -13.09 18.71 4.14
N ALA A 29 -12.18 19.40 4.84
CA ALA A 29 -10.75 19.19 4.70
C ALA A 29 -10.30 17.83 5.25
N PHE A 30 -10.81 17.42 6.41
CA PHE A 30 -10.51 16.11 7.01
C PHE A 30 -11.16 14.95 6.26
N MET A 31 -12.39 15.16 5.77
CA MET A 31 -13.19 14.20 5.02
C MET A 31 -13.06 14.39 3.52
N ALA A 32 -11.98 15.03 3.06
CA ALA A 32 -11.70 15.23 1.65
C ALA A 32 -11.78 13.86 0.95
N LYS A 33 -12.89 13.65 0.22
CA LYS A 33 -13.12 12.42 -0.53
C LYS A 33 -11.91 12.25 -1.43
N SER A 34 -11.27 11.10 -1.35
CA SER A 34 -10.13 10.74 -2.21
C SER A 34 -10.56 10.77 -3.68
N SER A 35 -10.56 11.97 -4.28
CA SER A 35 -10.93 12.23 -5.66
C SER A 35 -9.70 11.98 -6.51
N GLY A 36 -9.42 10.70 -6.67
CA GLY A 36 -8.25 10.28 -7.40
C GLY A 36 -8.29 8.79 -7.56
N ARG A 37 -8.90 8.34 -8.66
CA ARG A 37 -8.40 7.16 -9.36
C ARG A 37 -6.94 7.43 -9.74
N ARG A 38 -6.02 7.42 -8.77
CA ARG A 38 -4.65 7.01 -9.04
C ARG A 38 -4.86 5.66 -9.69
N ARG A 39 -4.59 5.57 -11.01
CA ARG A 39 -4.66 4.30 -11.74
C ARG A 39 -3.89 3.33 -10.88
N ARG A 40 -4.58 2.45 -10.15
CA ARG A 40 -3.95 1.53 -9.21
C ARG A 40 -2.87 0.88 -10.05
N CYS A 41 -1.58 1.10 -9.70
CA CYS A 41 -0.50 0.46 -10.43
C CYS A 41 -0.88 -1.00 -10.52
N VAL A 42 -1.09 -1.49 -11.75
CA VAL A 42 -1.49 -2.87 -11.96
C VAL A 42 -0.35 -3.68 -11.35
N VAL A 43 -0.66 -4.35 -10.24
CA VAL A 43 0.31 -5.15 -9.53
C VAL A 43 0.60 -6.32 -10.46
N TYR A 44 1.74 -6.27 -11.13
CA TYR A 44 2.13 -7.17 -12.22
C TYR A 44 2.13 -8.67 -11.83
N TRP A 45 2.19 -8.98 -10.54
CA TRP A 45 2.07 -10.35 -9.99
C TRP A 45 0.65 -10.71 -9.52
N TRP A 46 -0.34 -9.84 -9.70
CA TRP A 46 -1.73 -10.10 -9.32
C TRP A 46 -2.54 -10.52 -10.54
N THR A 47 -2.76 -11.82 -10.70
CA THR A 47 -3.49 -12.42 -11.82
C THR A 47 -4.95 -12.71 -11.46
N ASN A 48 -5.80 -12.90 -12.47
CA ASN A 48 -7.19 -13.33 -12.28
C ASN A 48 -7.26 -14.68 -11.52
N GLU A 49 -6.33 -15.59 -11.83
CA GLU A 49 -6.18 -16.86 -11.10
C GLU A 49 -5.97 -16.66 -9.59
N ILE A 50 -5.09 -15.75 -9.19
CA ILE A 50 -4.88 -15.42 -7.76
C ILE A 50 -6.14 -14.82 -7.13
N ALA A 51 -6.90 -14.03 -7.89
CA ALA A 51 -8.17 -13.49 -7.43
C ALA A 51 -9.19 -14.62 -7.17
N ASP A 52 -9.35 -15.55 -8.10
CA ASP A 52 -10.28 -16.69 -7.98
C ASP A 52 -9.90 -17.64 -6.86
N LEU A 53 -8.60 -17.95 -6.73
CA LEU A 53 -8.06 -18.74 -5.62
C LEU A 53 -8.28 -18.04 -4.29
N ARG A 54 -8.16 -16.70 -4.24
CA ARG A 54 -8.44 -15.92 -3.03
C ARG A 54 -9.91 -15.96 -2.67
N HIS A 55 -10.81 -15.83 -3.65
CA HIS A 55 -12.26 -15.96 -3.43
C HIS A 55 -12.62 -17.35 -2.87
N SER A 56 -12.07 -18.41 -3.47
CA SER A 56 -12.28 -19.79 -3.05
C SER A 56 -11.72 -20.06 -1.64
N CYS A 57 -10.52 -19.56 -1.34
CA CYS A 57 -9.90 -19.66 -0.02
C CYS A 57 -10.72 -18.93 1.06
N LEU A 58 -11.23 -17.73 0.77
CA LEU A 58 -12.10 -17.00 1.70
C LEU A 58 -13.43 -17.71 1.93
N ARG A 59 -14.02 -18.30 0.88
CA ARG A 59 -15.23 -19.13 1.00
C ARG A 59 -14.96 -20.33 1.91
N ALA A 60 -13.89 -21.09 1.66
CA ALA A 60 -13.51 -22.23 2.48
C ALA A 60 -13.21 -21.84 3.93
N ARG A 61 -12.55 -20.70 4.17
CA ARG A 61 -12.32 -20.15 5.51
C ARG A 61 -13.64 -19.92 6.27
N ARG A 62 -14.61 -19.27 5.62
CA ARG A 62 -15.93 -19.00 6.22
C ARG A 62 -16.66 -20.30 6.55
N LEU A 63 -16.59 -21.30 5.66
CA LEU A 63 -17.17 -22.62 5.91
C LEU A 63 -16.49 -23.31 7.11
N ALA A 64 -15.17 -23.33 7.16
CA ALA A 64 -14.41 -23.90 8.28
C ALA A 64 -14.70 -23.19 9.61
N GLN A 65 -14.93 -21.87 9.60
CA GLN A 65 -15.31 -21.13 10.79
C GLN A 65 -16.72 -21.49 11.28
N ARG A 66 -17.67 -21.72 10.36
CA ARG A 66 -19.05 -22.11 10.68
C ARG A 66 -19.18 -23.58 11.08
N ALA A 67 -18.32 -24.45 10.56
CA ALA A 67 -18.30 -25.88 10.84
C ALA A 67 -17.65 -26.23 12.20
N ARG A 68 -17.21 -25.25 12.99
CA ARG A 68 -16.64 -25.51 14.32
C ARG A 68 -17.67 -26.17 15.23
N GLY A 69 -17.30 -27.29 15.85
CA GLY A 69 -18.20 -28.08 16.69
C GLY A 69 -19.24 -28.88 15.91
N GLN A 70 -19.13 -28.95 14.58
CA GLN A 70 -19.96 -29.80 13.72
C GLN A 70 -19.17 -31.06 13.32
N PRO A 71 -19.84 -32.17 12.99
CA PRO A 71 -19.16 -33.40 12.58
C PRO A 71 -18.34 -33.25 11.27
N ASN A 72 -18.56 -32.18 10.51
CA ASN A 72 -17.82 -31.86 9.29
C ASN A 72 -16.67 -30.86 9.50
N GLU A 73 -16.31 -30.52 10.74
CA GLU A 73 -15.25 -29.56 11.07
C GLU A 73 -13.94 -29.89 10.35
N ASP A 74 -13.49 -31.14 10.48
CA ASP A 74 -12.21 -31.58 9.93
C ASP A 74 -12.18 -31.52 8.40
N ALA A 75 -13.28 -31.90 7.75
CA ALA A 75 -13.41 -31.81 6.30
C ALA A 75 -13.35 -30.34 5.81
N CYS A 76 -14.08 -29.43 6.49
CA CYS A 76 -14.03 -28.01 6.16
C CYS A 76 -12.65 -27.40 6.45
N ARG A 77 -11.99 -27.81 7.54
CA ARG A 77 -10.63 -27.37 7.89
C ARG A 77 -9.60 -27.85 6.86
N ALA A 78 -9.69 -29.10 6.41
CA ALA A 78 -8.84 -29.66 5.36
C ALA A 78 -9.03 -28.92 4.03
N SER A 79 -10.29 -28.65 3.64
CA SER A 79 -10.62 -27.86 2.45
C SER A 79 -10.05 -26.43 2.50
N TYR A 80 -10.14 -25.76 3.65
CA TYR A 80 -9.51 -24.46 3.82
C TYR A 80 -7.97 -24.54 3.74
N ALA A 81 -7.37 -25.55 4.36
CA ALA A 81 -5.92 -25.74 4.33
C ALA A 81 -5.41 -25.97 2.91
N SER A 82 -6.11 -26.78 2.09
CA SER A 82 -5.76 -27.00 0.69
C SER A 82 -5.91 -25.73 -0.15
N ALA A 83 -7.04 -25.03 -0.04
CA ALA A 83 -7.27 -23.76 -0.74
C ALA A 83 -6.23 -22.69 -0.37
N ARG A 84 -5.81 -22.63 0.89
CA ARG A 84 -4.75 -21.72 1.35
C ARG A 84 -3.38 -22.09 0.76
N ARG A 85 -3.04 -23.39 0.71
CA ARG A 85 -1.80 -23.87 0.07
C ARG A 85 -1.77 -23.48 -1.40
N LEU A 86 -2.86 -23.71 -2.13
CA LEU A 86 -2.98 -23.34 -3.55
C LEU A 86 -2.79 -21.84 -3.77
N LEU A 87 -3.48 -21.01 -2.97
CA LEU A 87 -3.32 -19.54 -3.04
C LEU A 87 -1.87 -19.11 -2.77
N HIS A 88 -1.24 -19.66 -1.74
CA HIS A 88 0.15 -19.32 -1.40
C HIS A 88 1.12 -19.76 -2.50
N ALA A 89 0.92 -20.95 -3.09
CA ALA A 89 1.71 -21.44 -4.21
C ALA A 89 1.58 -20.52 -5.43
N ALA A 90 0.34 -20.16 -5.82
CA ALA A 90 0.07 -19.26 -6.94
C ALA A 90 0.66 -17.86 -6.74
N ILE A 91 0.58 -17.30 -5.53
CA ILE A 91 1.22 -16.02 -5.21
C ILE A 91 2.74 -16.12 -5.33
N LYS A 92 3.32 -17.23 -4.85
CA LYS A 92 4.77 -17.46 -4.92
C LYS A 92 5.23 -17.58 -6.38
N THR A 93 4.58 -18.41 -7.19
CA THR A 93 4.91 -18.59 -8.61
C THR A 93 4.74 -17.29 -9.38
N SER A 94 3.60 -16.61 -9.22
CA SER A 94 3.36 -15.36 -9.93
C SER A 94 4.39 -14.29 -9.58
N ARG A 95 4.78 -14.14 -8.30
CA ARG A 95 5.84 -13.18 -7.94
C ARG A 95 7.20 -13.53 -8.56
N LEU A 96 7.53 -14.82 -8.65
CA LEU A 96 8.77 -15.26 -9.29
C LEU A 96 8.75 -14.95 -10.79
N ASP A 97 7.66 -15.27 -11.47
CA ASP A 97 7.51 -15.04 -12.92
C ASP A 97 7.51 -13.55 -13.24
N ALA A 98 6.79 -12.78 -12.44
CA ALA A 98 6.73 -11.34 -12.52
C ALA A 98 8.14 -10.72 -12.33
N GLY A 99 8.96 -11.26 -11.43
CA GLY A 99 10.37 -10.86 -11.26
C GLY A 99 11.23 -11.13 -12.50
N LYS A 100 11.03 -12.27 -13.18
CA LYS A 100 11.70 -12.59 -14.45
C LYS A 100 11.30 -11.61 -15.56
N HIS A 101 10.01 -11.28 -15.67
CA HIS A 101 9.50 -10.32 -16.66
C HIS A 101 10.02 -8.89 -16.42
N HIS A 102 10.12 -8.46 -15.15
CA HIS A 102 10.72 -7.16 -14.81
C HIS A 102 12.21 -7.09 -15.19
N GLN A 103 12.96 -8.18 -15.02
CA GLN A 103 14.38 -8.24 -15.42
C GLN A 103 14.57 -8.27 -16.95
N ALA A 104 13.65 -8.90 -17.69
CA ALA A 104 13.60 -8.85 -19.16
C ALA A 104 13.25 -7.45 -19.69
N HIS A 105 12.29 -6.76 -19.07
CA HIS A 105 11.91 -5.39 -19.44
C HIS A 105 13.00 -4.36 -19.05
N ALA A 106 13.72 -4.56 -17.94
CA ALA A 106 14.85 -3.72 -17.56
C ALA A 106 16.03 -3.78 -18.56
N ARG A 107 16.19 -4.91 -19.28
CA ARG A 107 17.16 -5.06 -20.38
C ARG A 107 16.68 -4.46 -21.70
N GLY A 108 15.36 -4.35 -21.93
CA GLY A 108 14.77 -3.72 -23.13
C GLY A 108 14.51 -2.21 -23.02
N CYS A 109 14.20 -1.69 -21.83
CA CYS A 109 13.86 -0.27 -21.63
C CYS A 109 15.08 0.67 -21.73
N PHE A 110 16.30 0.16 -21.54
CA PHE A 110 17.52 0.98 -21.70
C PHE A 110 17.73 1.40 -23.17
N LEU A 111 17.30 0.58 -24.13
CA LEU A 111 17.53 0.83 -25.57
C LEU A 111 16.40 1.61 -26.25
N ARG A 112 15.18 1.64 -25.67
CA ARG A 112 14.07 2.44 -26.23
C ARG A 112 14.05 3.90 -25.76
N SER A 113 14.64 4.20 -24.60
CA SER A 113 14.84 5.58 -24.16
C SER A 113 15.98 6.30 -24.91
N LEU A 114 16.96 5.56 -25.45
CA LEU A 114 18.09 6.13 -26.20
C LEU A 114 17.75 6.44 -27.66
N SER A 115 16.77 5.76 -28.25
CA SER A 115 16.32 6.01 -29.63
C SER A 115 15.41 7.23 -29.73
N HIS A 116 14.47 7.42 -28.80
CA HIS A 116 13.61 8.63 -28.75
C HIS A 116 14.41 9.91 -28.43
N PHE A 117 15.42 9.81 -27.56
CA PHE A 117 16.23 10.97 -27.16
C PHE A 117 17.28 11.38 -28.21
N LYS A 118 17.74 10.46 -29.06
CA LYS A 118 18.66 10.78 -30.18
C LYS A 118 17.97 11.48 -31.35
N THR A 119 16.69 11.20 -31.59
CA THR A 119 15.89 11.88 -32.63
C THR A 119 15.51 13.31 -32.26
N GLU A 120 15.31 13.61 -30.97
CA GLU A 120 15.01 14.96 -30.47
C GLU A 120 16.22 15.91 -30.53
N ARG A 121 17.44 15.40 -30.28
CA ARG A 121 18.68 16.21 -30.25
C ARG A 121 19.22 16.62 -31.62
N ARG A 122 18.81 15.98 -32.72
CA ARG A 122 19.23 16.40 -34.07
C ARG A 122 18.51 17.66 -34.54
N LYS A 123 17.35 18.00 -33.97
CA LYS A 123 16.55 19.17 -34.42
C LYS A 123 16.83 20.45 -33.64
N ASN A 124 17.13 20.36 -32.34
CA ASN A 124 17.34 21.55 -31.52
C ASN A 124 18.71 21.49 -30.86
N GLY A 125 19.69 22.22 -31.41
CA GLY A 125 21.06 22.32 -30.93
C GLY A 125 21.20 22.98 -29.56
N GLN A 126 20.65 22.38 -28.50
CA GLN A 126 20.81 22.82 -27.12
C GLN A 126 21.47 21.74 -26.26
N LYS A 127 22.67 22.06 -25.76
CA LYS A 127 23.39 21.24 -24.78
C LYS A 127 22.76 21.42 -23.38
N GLY A 128 21.62 20.77 -23.14
CA GLY A 128 21.02 20.69 -21.80
C GLY A 128 21.68 19.62 -20.93
N LYS A 129 22.21 20.00 -19.76
CA LYS A 129 22.71 19.08 -18.71
C LYS A 129 21.54 18.27 -18.14
N ILE A 130 21.65 16.94 -18.19
CA ILE A 130 20.70 16.01 -17.56
C ILE A 130 20.90 16.08 -16.03
N ARG A 131 19.91 16.56 -15.28
CA ARG A 131 19.87 16.33 -13.84
C ARG A 131 19.40 14.89 -13.60
N ARG A 132 20.28 14.03 -13.09
CA ARG A 132 19.89 12.69 -12.62
C ARG A 132 18.94 12.83 -11.44
N CYS A 133 17.74 12.29 -11.57
CA CYS A 133 16.87 12.03 -10.43
C CYS A 133 17.54 10.95 -9.57
N GLY A 134 18.19 11.35 -8.48
CA GLY A 134 18.75 10.40 -7.52
C GLY A 134 17.65 9.55 -6.92
N SER A 135 17.75 8.23 -7.04
CA SER A 135 16.98 7.30 -6.22
C SER A 135 17.30 7.57 -4.75
N LYS A 136 16.35 8.14 -4.00
CA LYS A 136 16.47 8.19 -2.54
C LYS A 136 16.46 6.75 -2.04
N LYS A 137 17.62 6.23 -1.64
CA LYS A 137 17.72 4.98 -0.86
C LYS A 137 16.93 5.20 0.43
N THR A 138 15.88 4.42 0.66
CA THR A 138 15.25 4.32 1.98
C THR A 138 16.24 3.64 2.93
N PRO A 139 16.54 4.22 4.10
CA PRO A 139 17.41 3.57 5.08
C PRO A 139 16.72 2.30 5.64
N PRO A 140 17.50 1.27 6.03
CA PRO A 140 16.95 0.04 6.60
C PRO A 140 16.28 0.32 7.95
N HIS A 141 15.04 -0.13 8.10
CA HIS A 141 14.35 -0.15 9.40
C HIS A 141 15.04 -1.16 10.33
N PRO A 142 15.34 -0.80 11.59
CA PRO A 142 15.84 -1.76 12.57
C PRO A 142 14.76 -2.81 12.88
N SER A 143 15.17 -4.07 12.88
CA SER A 143 14.37 -5.25 13.20
C SER A 143 13.87 -5.19 14.64
N LEU A 144 12.55 -5.31 14.83
CA LEU A 144 11.88 -5.50 16.13
C LEU A 144 12.17 -6.90 16.67
N HIS A 145 13.41 -7.17 17.09
CA HIS A 145 13.73 -8.42 17.77
C HIS A 145 14.87 -8.26 18.77
N GLU A 146 14.81 -7.27 19.66
CA GLU A 146 15.71 -7.19 20.81
C GLU A 146 15.17 -6.17 21.83
N ALA A 147 14.18 -6.57 22.63
CA ALA A 147 13.76 -5.82 23.82
C ALA A 147 13.10 -6.75 24.86
N HIS A 148 13.72 -7.90 25.15
CA HIS A 148 13.41 -8.66 26.36
C HIS A 148 14.71 -9.29 26.85
N ASN A 149 15.44 -8.55 27.69
CA ASN A 149 16.39 -9.09 28.68
C ASN A 149 16.81 -7.94 29.60
N ALA A 150 15.92 -7.56 30.51
CA ALA A 150 16.30 -6.88 31.75
C ALA A 150 16.07 -7.89 32.89
N ASN A 151 17.19 -8.45 33.34
CA ASN A 151 17.31 -9.43 34.41
C ASN A 151 16.90 -8.80 35.77
N PRO A 152 16.00 -9.43 36.56
CA PRO A 152 15.62 -8.93 37.87
C PRO A 152 16.50 -9.56 38.96
N SER A 153 17.56 -8.87 39.39
CA SER A 153 18.26 -9.20 40.64
C SER A 153 19.28 -8.13 41.05
N ASN A 154 18.90 -7.18 41.92
CA ASN A 154 19.33 -7.22 43.33
C ASN A 154 18.87 -5.99 44.13
N PRO A 155 18.51 -6.17 45.42
CA PRO A 155 18.19 -5.09 46.35
C PRO A 155 19.44 -4.63 47.10
N VAL A 156 19.55 -3.34 47.40
CA VAL A 156 20.48 -2.86 48.43
C VAL A 156 19.77 -1.82 49.31
N LYS A 157 19.72 -2.23 50.58
CA LYS A 157 19.36 -1.58 51.86
C LYS A 157 19.28 -0.07 51.91
#